data_AF-A0A7C1F147-F1
#
_entry.id   AF-A0A7C1F147-F1
#
_cell.length_a   1.000
_cell.length_b   1.000
_cell.length_c   1.000
_cell.angle_alpha   90.00
_cell.angle_beta   90.00
_cell.angle_gamma   90.00
#
_symmetry.space_group_name_H-M   'P 1'
#
loop_
_entity.id
_entity.type
_entity.pdbx_description
1 polymer ?
#
loop_
_entity_poly.entity_id
_entity_poly.type
_entity_poly.pdbx_seq_one_letter_code
_entity_poly.pdbx_strand_id
1 'polypeptide(L)' 'MSDVQITLVLPEELVNAAREEGLLTDERIAAWLESELDRRRALTALRRDVMKLRALKPELSQSEIDAEIEASSKEAGT' A
#
# COMPACT_ATOMS: atom_id res chain seq x y z
N MET A 1 24.50 1.12 -7.01
CA MET A 1 23.15 1.67 -7.30
C MET A 1 23.33 2.76 -8.34
N SER A 2 22.41 2.86 -9.29
CA SER A 2 22.41 3.95 -10.28
C SER A 2 21.48 5.05 -9.79
N ASP A 3 21.99 6.27 -9.71
CA ASP A 3 21.18 7.43 -9.32
C ASP A 3 20.34 7.90 -10.51
N VAL A 4 19.08 8.23 -10.25
CA VAL A 4 18.14 8.75 -11.25
C VAL A 4 17.74 10.15 -10.82
N GLN A 5 17.96 11.14 -11.69
CA GLN A 5 17.52 12.50 -11.44
C GLN A 5 16.10 12.71 -11.97
N ILE A 6 15.22 13.23 -11.12
CA ILE A 6 13.83 13.51 -11.45
C ILE A 6 13.56 14.99 -11.16
N THR A 7 12.92 15.68 -12.09
CA THR A 7 12.40 17.04 -11.88
C THR A 7 10.91 16.98 -11.63
N LEU A 8 10.47 17.50 -10.49
CA LEU A 8 9.06 17.59 -10.11
C LEU A 8 8.60 19.03 -10.25
N VAL A 9 7.48 19.23 -10.94
CA VAL A 9 6.79 20.53 -11.02
C VAL A 9 5.55 20.44 -10.15
N LEU A 10 5.52 21.27 -9.10
CA LEU A 10 4.44 21.32 -8.11
C LEU A 10 3.95 22.77 -7.97
N PRO A 11 2.70 22.98 -7.53
CA PRO A 11 2.21 24.32 -7.18
C PRO A 11 3.10 24.96 -6.10
N GLU A 12 3.44 26.23 -6.28
CA GLU A 12 4.36 26.96 -5.39
C GLU A 12 3.88 26.97 -3.93
N GLU A 13 2.59 27.18 -3.71
CA GLU A 13 1.97 27.17 -2.37
C GLU A 13 2.19 25.84 -1.65
N LEU A 14 2.06 24.72 -2.38
CA LEU A 14 2.28 23.39 -1.84
C LEU A 14 3.77 23.15 -1.51
N VAL A 15 4.67 23.64 -2.37
CA VAL A 15 6.12 23.53 -2.15
C VAL A 15 6.53 24.28 -0.88
N ASN A 16 6.01 25.50 -0.69
CA ASN A 16 6.33 26.31 0.47
C ASN A 16 5.84 25.66 1.76
N ALA A 17 4.57 25.23 1.79
CA ALA A 17 4.02 24.52 2.94
C ALA A 17 4.76 23.21 3.24
N ALA A 18 5.05 22.40 2.21
CA ALA A 18 5.78 21.14 2.39
C ALA A 18 7.23 21.34 2.83
N ARG A 19 7.88 22.45 2.47
CA ARG A 19 9.23 22.79 2.95
C ARG A 19 9.24 23.24 4.40
N GLU A 20 8.29 24.10 4.78
CA GLU A 20 8.14 24.56 6.17
C GLU A 20 7.91 23.38 7.13
N GLU A 21 7.14 22.39 6.70
CA GLU A 21 6.86 21.16 7.46
C GLU A 21 7.95 20.07 7.30
N GLY A 22 9.02 20.32 6.53
CA GLY A 22 10.10 19.36 6.31
C GLY A 22 9.68 18.07 5.57
N LEU A 23 8.62 18.15 4.78
CA LEU A 23 8.07 17.03 4.00
C LEU A 23 8.72 16.89 2.63
N LEU A 24 9.33 17.96 2.09
CA LEU A 24 9.97 17.97 0.78
C LEU A 24 11.49 17.75 0.88
N THR A 25 11.89 16.60 1.42
CA THR A 25 13.29 16.14 1.43
C THR A 25 13.43 14.84 0.63
N ASP A 26 14.65 14.55 0.17
CA ASP A 26 14.93 13.34 -0.61
C ASP A 26 14.56 12.07 0.17
N GLU A 27 14.84 12.04 1.48
CA GLU A 27 14.53 10.90 2.36
C GLU A 27 13.02 10.72 2.51
N ARG A 28 12.26 11.81 2.64
CA ARG A 28 10.79 11.76 2.76
C ARG A 28 10.13 11.32 1.47
N ILE A 29 10.63 11.83 0.33
CA ILE A 29 10.14 11.42 -0.99
C ILE A 29 10.47 9.94 -1.23
N ALA A 30 11.68 9.48 -0.90
CA ALA A 30 12.06 8.08 -1.01
C ALA A 30 11.17 7.18 -0.14
N ALA A 31 11.00 7.52 1.14
CA ALA A 31 10.14 6.77 2.06
C ALA A 31 8.67 6.73 1.58
N TRP A 32 8.16 7.83 1.02
CA TRP A 32 6.82 7.86 0.45
C TRP A 32 6.69 6.96 -0.78
N LEU A 33 7.68 6.98 -1.68
CA LEU A 33 7.70 6.11 -2.86
C LEU A 33 7.78 4.64 -2.47
N GLU A 34 8.61 4.27 -1.50
CA GLU A 34 8.70 2.91 -0.97
C GLU A 34 7.37 2.44 -0.38
N SER A 35 6.76 3.26 0.48
CA SER A 35 5.46 2.97 1.07
C SER A 35 4.35 2.80 0.03
N GLU A 36 4.30 3.67 -0.98
CA GLU A 36 3.32 3.55 -2.07
C GLU A 36 3.56 2.31 -2.94
N LEU A 37 4.82 1.94 -3.19
CA LEU A 37 5.16 0.71 -3.89
C LEU A 37 4.70 -0.53 -3.12
N ASP A 38 4.94 -0.57 -1.81
CA ASP A 38 4.51 -1.69 -0.96
C ASP A 38 2.98 -1.77 -0.87
N ARG A 39 2.30 -0.63 -0.73
CA ARG A 39 0.84 -0.57 -0.79
C ARG A 39 0.30 -1.11 -2.13
N ARG A 40 0.91 -0.73 -3.26
CA ARG A 40 0.50 -1.24 -4.59
C ARG A 40 0.75 -2.74 -4.76
N ARG A 41 1.86 -3.25 -4.23
CA ARG A 41 2.18 -4.68 -4.22
C ARG A 41 1.14 -5.45 -3.40
N ALA A 42 0.83 -4.96 -2.20
CA ALA A 42 -0.18 -5.55 -1.32
C ALA A 42 -1.57 -5.58 -2.00
N LEU A 43 -1.99 -4.48 -2.62
CA LEU A 43 -3.26 -4.41 -3.34
C LEU A 43 -3.31 -5.39 -4.53
N THR A 44 -2.19 -5.54 -5.23
CA THR A 44 -2.08 -6.48 -6.35
C THR A 44 -2.17 -7.94 -5.87
N ALA A 45 -1.51 -8.26 -4.75
CA ALA A 45 -1.59 -9.57 -4.13
C ALA A 45 -3.04 -9.87 -3.68
N LEU A 46 -3.66 -8.94 -2.96
CA LEU A 46 -5.06 -9.06 -2.53
C LEU A 46 -6.00 -9.33 -3.73
N ARG A 47 -5.86 -8.56 -4.81
CA ARG A 47 -6.67 -8.76 -6.02
C ARG A 47 -6.48 -10.16 -6.60
N ARG A 48 -5.24 -10.67 -6.62
CA ARG A 48 -4.95 -12.03 -7.10
C ARG A 48 -5.62 -13.08 -6.22
N ASP A 49 -5.55 -12.92 -4.91
CA ASP A 49 -6.11 -13.90 -3.97
C ASP A 49 -7.63 -13.91 -4.01
N VAL A 50 -8.28 -12.74 -4.09
CA VAL A 50 -9.72 -12.64 -4.35
C VAL A 50 -10.13 -13.39 -5.62
N MET A 51 -9.36 -13.27 -6.71
CA MET A 51 -9.64 -14.01 -7.94
C MET A 51 -9.51 -15.52 -7.77
N LYS A 52 -8.52 -16.01 -7.01
CA LYS A 52 -8.39 -17.44 -6.70
C LYS A 52 -9.58 -17.94 -5.90
N LEU A 53 -10.00 -17.21 -4.86
CA LEU A 53 -11.14 -17.57 -4.03
C LEU A 53 -12.42 -17.66 -4.86
N ARG A 54 -12.66 -16.72 -5.78
CA ARG A 54 -13.81 -16.78 -6.71
C ARG A 54 -13.77 -17.97 -7.66
N ALA A 55 -12.59 -18.51 -7.95
CA ALA A 55 -12.43 -19.67 -8.83
C ALA A 55 -12.57 -21.01 -8.11
N LEU A 56 -12.59 -21.04 -6.77
CA LEU A 56 -12.74 -22.26 -5.99
C LEU A 56 -14.15 -22.86 -6.13
N LYS A 57 -14.21 -24.19 -6.16
CA LYS A 57 -15.46 -24.96 -6.12
C LYS A 57 -15.36 -26.08 -5.08
N PRO A 58 -16.36 -26.23 -4.18
CA PRO A 58 -17.49 -25.31 -4.00
C PRO A 58 -17.04 -23.91 -3.58
N GLU A 59 -17.91 -22.92 -3.77
CA GLU A 59 -17.63 -21.56 -3.29
C GLU A 59 -17.55 -21.56 -1.77
N LEU A 60 -16.69 -20.70 -1.22
CA LEU A 60 -16.65 -20.51 0.23
C LEU A 60 -17.97 -19.96 0.73
N SER A 61 -18.48 -20.54 1.80
CA SER A 61 -19.61 -19.99 2.53
C SER A 61 -19.20 -18.72 3.27
N GLN A 62 -20.17 -17.85 3.54
CA GLN A 62 -19.92 -16.63 4.32
C GLN A 62 -19.35 -16.96 5.71
N SER A 63 -19.80 -18.05 6.34
CA SER A 63 -19.29 -18.49 7.64
C SER A 63 -17.82 -18.88 7.63
N GLU A 64 -17.33 -19.48 6.54
CA GLU A 64 -15.91 -19.82 6.39
C GLU A 64 -15.06 -18.56 6.19
N ILE A 65 -15.57 -17.59 5.43
CA ILE A 65 -14.91 -16.29 5.23
C ILE A 65 -14.82 -15.52 6.56
N ASP A 66 -15.92 -15.45 7.31
CA ASP A 66 -15.98 -14.71 8.57
C ASP A 66 -15.04 -15.32 9.62
N ALA A 67 -14.98 -16.66 9.70
CA ALA A 67 -14.06 -17.36 10.60
C ALA A 67 -12.58 -17.07 10.29
N GLU A 68 -12.22 -17.04 9.00
CA GLU A 68 -10.85 -16.74 8.56
C GLU A 68 -10.45 -15.28 8.84
N ILE A 69 -11.37 -14.34 8.64
CA ILE A 69 -11.15 -12.91 8.94
C ILE A 69 -10.95 -12.71 10.45
N GLU A 70 -11.75 -13.38 11.28
CA GLU A 70 -11.63 -13.28 12.73
C GLU A 70 -10.29 -13.86 13.22
N ALA A 71 -9.87 -15.01 12.67
CA ALA A 71 -8.58 -15.62 12.98
C ALA A 71 -7.41 -14.69 12.61
N SER A 72 -7.42 -14.15 11.38
CA SER A 72 -6.38 -13.23 10.88
C SER A 72 -6.29 -11.94 11.69
N SER A 73 -7.44 -11.41 12.16
CA SER A 73 -7.49 -10.19 12.96
C SER A 73 -6.89 -10.37 14.37
N LYS A 74 -7.00 -11.59 14.93
CA LYS A 74 -6.39 -11.94 16.23
C LYS A 74 -4.88 -12.09 16.14
N GLU A 75 -4.36 -12.61 15.03
CA GLU A 75 -2.92 -12.78 14.79
C GLU A 75 -2.21 -11.43 14.53
N ALA A 76 -2.88 -10.49 13.87
CA ALA A 76 -2.33 -9.16 13.58
C ALA A 76 -2.30 -8.20 14.80
N GLY A 77 -2.94 -8.58 15.91
CA GLY A 77 -3.06 -7.78 17.14
C GLY A 77 -2.06 -8.14 18.25
N THR A 78 -1.11 -9.03 17.98
CA THR A 78 0.01 -9.45 18.87
C THR A 78 1.35 -9.04 18.31
#